data_AF-A0A293M024-F1
#
_entry.id   AF-A0A293M024-F1
#
_cell.length_a   1.000
_cell.length_b   1.000
_cell.length_c   1.000
_cell.angle_alpha   90.00
_cell.angle_beta   90.00
_cell.angle_gamma   90.00
#
_symmetry.space_group_name_H-M   'P 1'
#
loop_
_entity.id
_entity.type
_entity.pdbx_description
1 polymer ?
#
loop_
_entity_poly.entity_id
_entity_poly.type
_entity_poly.pdbx_seq_one_letter_code
_entity_poly.pdbx_strand_id
1 'polypeptide(L)'
;MHELSQLGPDQAKVTALAFVELANMEIEGSKFRNSLLEKMQADFEGFKAKSQEDPNALLCNAILLCEVYCQYLIGGLPLKPLQNPTWEYLNFMLLSKKPFFIKHCLHIVQEHGGFLSKHGEGEMASFLDDVRCLILDESAEKHVRKQALKTLESSINSWRPCSSKVYGDLK
;
A
#
# COMPACT_ATOMS: atom_id res chain seq x y z
N MET A 1 19.09 -9.38 1.84
CA MET A 1 17.81 -9.07 2.52
C MET A 1 16.71 -8.61 1.57
N HIS A 2 16.99 -7.76 0.56
CA HIS A 2 15.95 -7.39 -0.42
C HIS A 2 15.33 -8.60 -1.13
N GLU A 3 16.14 -9.60 -1.51
CA GLU A 3 15.65 -10.86 -2.09
C GLU A 3 14.59 -11.57 -1.22
N LEU A 4 14.66 -11.43 0.12
CA LEU A 4 13.66 -11.99 1.01
C LEU A 4 12.31 -11.30 0.83
N SER A 5 12.29 -9.99 0.57
CA SER A 5 11.05 -9.25 0.28
C SER A 5 10.32 -9.79 -0.95
N GLN A 6 11.03 -10.44 -1.88
CA GLN A 6 10.47 -10.93 -3.14
C GLN A 6 9.82 -12.31 -3.00
N LEU A 7 9.95 -12.98 -1.85
CA LEU A 7 9.38 -14.33 -1.63
C LEU A 7 7.85 -14.33 -1.51
N GLY A 8 7.25 -13.17 -1.22
CA GLY A 8 5.81 -13.02 -1.14
C GLY A 8 5.37 -11.82 -0.30
N PRO A 9 4.06 -11.52 -0.25
CA PRO A 9 3.50 -10.36 0.44
C PRO A 9 3.90 -10.26 1.92
N ASP A 10 3.87 -11.38 2.64
CA ASP A 10 4.19 -11.41 4.07
C ASP A 10 5.68 -11.14 4.30
N GLN A 11 6.55 -11.75 3.47
CA GLN A 11 7.99 -11.50 3.55
C GLN A 11 8.35 -10.06 3.15
N ALA A 12 7.65 -9.47 2.18
CA ALA A 12 7.81 -8.06 1.83
C ALA A 12 7.53 -7.15 3.03
N LYS A 13 6.41 -7.39 3.73
CA LYS A 13 6.02 -6.63 4.92
C LYS A 13 7.01 -6.80 6.07
N VAL A 14 7.37 -8.04 6.42
CA VAL A 14 8.34 -8.30 7.49
C VAL A 14 9.71 -7.71 7.17
N THR A 15 10.15 -7.81 5.91
CA THR A 15 11.41 -7.21 5.46
C THR A 15 11.37 -5.69 5.55
N ALA A 16 10.24 -5.05 5.23
CA ALA A 16 10.05 -3.61 5.38
C ALA A 16 10.26 -3.18 6.84
N LEU A 17 9.61 -3.86 7.79
CA LEU A 17 9.75 -3.57 9.21
C LEU A 17 11.20 -3.74 9.68
N ALA A 18 11.88 -4.82 9.26
CA ALA A 18 13.29 -5.02 9.57
C ALA A 18 14.17 -3.89 9.01
N PHE A 19 13.89 -3.41 7.79
CA PHE A 19 14.61 -2.28 7.21
C PHE A 19 14.36 -0.98 7.96
N VAL A 20 13.14 -0.72 8.41
CA VAL A 20 12.84 0.46 9.23
C VAL A 20 13.62 0.43 10.53
N GLU A 21 13.65 -0.71 11.23
CA GLU A 21 14.42 -0.86 12.47
C GLU A 21 15.92 -0.65 12.24
N LEU A 22 16.49 -1.26 11.19
CA LEU A 22 17.90 -1.08 10.85
C LEU A 22 18.23 0.37 10.50
N ALA A 23 17.34 1.06 9.79
CA ALA A 23 17.51 2.46 9.44
C ALA A 23 17.40 3.38 10.67
N ASN A 24 16.63 3.00 11.69
CA ASN A 24 16.53 3.71 12.96
C ASN A 24 17.75 3.48 13.87
N MET A 25 18.36 2.30 13.80
CA MET A 25 19.56 1.92 14.57
C MET A 25 20.87 2.41 13.95
N GLU A 26 20.84 2.99 12.75
CA GLU A 26 22.05 3.47 12.07
C GLU A 26 22.73 4.60 12.86
N ILE A 27 23.87 4.30 13.48
CA ILE A 27 24.73 5.26 14.17
C ILE A 27 25.65 5.90 13.12
N GLU A 28 25.76 7.24 13.12
CA GLU A 28 26.73 8.04 12.33
C GLU A 28 26.51 8.19 10.81
N GLY A 29 25.33 7.94 10.26
CA GLY A 29 25.11 8.27 8.85
C GLY A 29 23.76 7.88 8.27
N SER A 30 23.60 8.17 6.98
CA SER A 30 22.44 7.80 6.17
C SER A 30 22.78 6.76 5.10
N LYS A 31 23.80 5.93 5.32
CA LYS A 31 24.29 4.99 4.30
C LYS A 31 23.27 3.90 4.04
N PHE A 32 22.73 3.28 5.09
CA PHE A 32 21.70 2.27 4.96
C PHE A 32 20.43 2.89 4.36
N ARG A 33 20.00 4.05 4.89
CA ARG A 33 18.87 4.80 4.32
C ARG A 33 19.05 5.08 2.83
N ASN A 34 20.19 5.60 2.42
CA ASN A 34 20.44 5.95 1.02
C ASN A 34 20.45 4.70 0.14
N SER A 35 21.09 3.61 0.60
CA SER A 35 21.08 2.33 -0.12
C SER A 35 19.66 1.75 -0.27
N LEU A 36 18.83 1.87 0.76
CA LEU A 36 17.43 1.45 0.72
C LEU A 36 16.64 2.28 -0.31
N LEU A 37 16.80 3.60 -0.29
CA LEU A 37 16.12 4.51 -1.22
C LEU A 37 16.56 4.28 -2.67
N GLU A 38 17.86 4.10 -2.91
CA GLU A 38 18.41 3.75 -4.23
C GLU A 38 17.80 2.45 -4.76
N LYS A 39 17.67 1.45 -3.88
CA LYS A 39 17.08 0.16 -4.26
C LYS A 39 15.59 0.30 -4.59
N MET A 40 14.82 0.99 -3.76
CA MET A 40 13.40 1.26 -4.02
C MET A 40 13.19 2.05 -5.31
N GLN A 41 14.05 3.03 -5.59
CA GLN A 41 14.00 3.80 -6.83
C GLN A 41 14.24 2.91 -8.06
N ALA A 42 15.22 2.00 -8.00
CA ALA A 42 15.50 1.06 -9.09
C ALA A 42 14.34 0.06 -9.32
N ASP A 43 13.66 -0.35 -8.26
CA ASP A 43 12.49 -1.23 -8.35
C ASP A 43 11.25 -0.50 -8.90
N PHE A 44 11.10 0.77 -8.56
CA PHE A 44 10.04 1.66 -9.07
C PHE A 44 10.23 2.01 -10.54
N GLU A 45 11.46 2.19 -10.99
CA GLU A 45 11.75 2.55 -12.38
C GLU A 45 11.21 1.49 -13.36
N GLY A 46 10.30 1.90 -14.25
CA GLY A 46 9.69 1.02 -15.24
C GLY A 46 8.74 -0.04 -14.67
N PHE A 47 8.27 0.09 -13.42
CA PHE A 47 7.49 -0.95 -12.75
C PHE A 47 6.24 -1.40 -13.52
N LYS A 48 5.58 -0.49 -14.26
CA LYS A 48 4.38 -0.79 -15.04
C LYS A 48 4.66 -1.81 -16.15
N ALA A 49 5.81 -1.72 -16.81
CA ALA A 49 6.21 -2.70 -17.82
C ALA A 49 6.59 -4.04 -17.16
N LYS A 50 7.43 -3.98 -16.11
CA LYS A 50 7.87 -5.14 -15.33
C LYS A 50 6.71 -5.93 -14.72
N SER A 51 5.59 -5.26 -14.42
CA SER A 51 4.38 -5.87 -13.86
C SER A 51 3.76 -6.99 -14.70
N GLN A 52 3.99 -6.97 -16.02
CA GLN A 52 3.45 -7.98 -16.92
C GLN A 52 4.34 -9.23 -16.95
N GLU A 53 5.61 -9.08 -16.61
CA GLU A 53 6.60 -10.16 -16.58
C GLU A 53 6.57 -10.87 -15.22
N ASP A 54 6.56 -10.10 -14.13
CA ASP A 54 6.51 -10.62 -12.76
C ASP A 54 5.52 -9.82 -11.88
N PRO A 55 4.25 -10.26 -11.85
CA PRO A 55 3.23 -9.65 -11.00
C PRO A 55 3.55 -9.75 -9.49
N ASN A 56 4.25 -10.79 -9.06
CA ASN A 56 4.56 -10.99 -7.65
C ASN A 56 5.64 -10.01 -7.18
N ALA A 57 6.68 -9.80 -8.00
CA ALA A 57 7.70 -8.79 -7.71
C ALA A 57 7.09 -7.39 -7.59
N LEU A 58 6.15 -7.02 -8.48
CA LEU A 58 5.44 -5.74 -8.34
C LEU A 58 4.72 -5.63 -7.00
N LEU A 59 3.96 -6.67 -6.63
CA LEU A 59 3.22 -6.65 -5.38
C LEU A 59 4.15 -6.52 -4.18
N CYS A 60 5.23 -7.30 -4.15
CA CYS A 60 6.23 -7.26 -3.09
C CYS A 60 6.88 -5.88 -2.99
N ASN A 61 7.24 -5.27 -4.12
CA ASN A 61 7.81 -3.92 -4.16
C ASN A 61 6.82 -2.87 -3.67
N ALA A 62 5.54 -2.97 -4.07
CA ALA A 62 4.49 -2.07 -3.62
C ALA A 62 4.29 -2.17 -2.09
N ILE A 63 4.23 -3.39 -1.54
CA ILE A 63 4.10 -3.62 -0.09
C ILE A 63 5.32 -3.06 0.64
N LEU A 64 6.53 -3.43 0.20
CA LEU A 64 7.78 -2.98 0.81
C LEU A 64 7.84 -1.45 0.88
N LEU A 65 7.52 -0.78 -0.23
CA LEU A 65 7.55 0.67 -0.34
C LEU A 65 6.46 1.32 0.53
N CYS A 66 5.23 0.82 0.50
CA CYS A 66 4.13 1.35 1.31
C CYS A 66 4.43 1.24 2.80
N GLU A 67 4.94 0.09 3.26
CA GLU A 67 5.31 -0.13 4.65
C GLU A 67 6.45 0.80 5.08
N VAL A 68 7.49 0.95 4.27
CA VAL A 68 8.58 1.89 4.59
C VAL A 68 8.09 3.34 4.61
N TYR A 69 7.23 3.75 3.67
CA TYR A 69 6.66 5.09 3.66
C TYR A 69 5.82 5.39 4.91
N CYS A 70 5.03 4.41 5.37
CA CYS A 70 4.14 4.58 6.51
C CYS A 70 4.84 4.47 7.87
N GLN A 71 5.92 3.67 7.96
CA GLN A 71 6.58 3.35 9.22
C GLN A 71 7.89 4.12 9.45
N TYR A 72 8.63 4.46 8.39
CA TYR A 72 9.94 5.11 8.55
C TYR A 72 9.81 6.63 8.62
N LEU A 73 9.80 7.14 9.86
CA LEU A 73 9.56 8.55 10.16
C LEU A 73 10.82 9.24 10.69
N ILE A 74 11.15 10.39 10.10
CA ILE A 74 12.20 11.28 10.60
C ILE A 74 11.53 12.49 11.24
N GLY A 75 11.68 12.64 12.56
CA GLY A 75 11.00 13.71 13.30
C GLY A 75 9.46 13.62 13.24
N GLY A 76 8.92 12.40 13.13
CA GLY A 76 7.48 12.15 13.00
C GLY A 76 6.89 12.42 11.62
N LEU A 77 7.71 12.67 10.60
CA LEU A 77 7.29 12.90 9.22
C LEU A 77 7.80 11.79 8.28
N PRO A 78 7.01 11.38 7.28
CA PRO A 78 7.48 10.45 6.27
C PRO A 78 8.58 11.02 5.39
N LEU A 79 9.34 10.13 4.76
CA LEU A 79 10.24 10.48 3.67
C LEU A 79 9.46 10.96 2.44
N LYS A 80 9.42 12.29 2.23
CA LYS A 80 8.74 12.92 1.08
C LYS A 80 9.04 12.28 -0.28
N PRO A 81 10.29 11.87 -0.61
CA PRO A 81 10.57 11.25 -1.91
C PRO A 81 9.78 9.96 -2.19
N LEU A 82 9.31 9.26 -1.16
CA LEU A 82 8.55 8.01 -1.29
C LEU A 82 7.05 8.23 -1.51
N GLN A 83 6.52 9.44 -1.29
CA GLN A 83 5.09 9.71 -1.38
C GLN A 83 4.53 9.44 -2.77
N ASN A 84 5.11 10.04 -3.82
CA ASN A 84 4.61 9.83 -5.18
C ASN A 84 4.72 8.35 -5.63
N PRO A 85 5.88 7.68 -5.47
CA PRO A 85 5.97 6.25 -5.76
C PRO A 85 4.93 5.38 -5.03
N THR A 86 4.62 5.71 -3.78
CA THR A 86 3.59 5.00 -2.98
C THR A 86 2.24 5.10 -3.67
N TRP A 87 1.80 6.31 -4.00
CA TRP A 87 0.51 6.54 -4.63
C TRP A 87 0.45 5.98 -6.05
N GLU A 88 1.55 6.05 -6.81
CA GLU A 88 1.61 5.43 -8.15
C GLU A 88 1.42 3.91 -8.10
N TYR A 89 2.04 3.21 -7.14
CA TYR A 89 1.81 1.77 -6.95
C TYR A 89 0.37 1.48 -6.53
N LEU A 90 -0.18 2.21 -5.55
CA LEU A 90 -1.55 2.01 -5.07
C LEU A 90 -2.57 2.21 -6.19
N ASN A 91 -2.45 3.32 -6.94
CA ASN A 91 -3.32 3.63 -8.07
C ASN A 91 -3.19 2.58 -9.18
N PHE A 92 -1.97 2.17 -9.52
CA PHE A 92 -1.76 1.12 -10.51
C PHE A 92 -2.44 -0.19 -10.11
N MET A 93 -2.26 -0.62 -8.85
CA MET A 93 -2.85 -1.86 -8.36
C MET A 93 -4.39 -1.82 -8.37
N LEU A 94 -4.98 -0.69 -7.94
CA LEU A 94 -6.43 -0.50 -7.92
C LEU A 94 -7.03 -0.51 -9.33
N LEU A 95 -6.41 0.21 -10.27
CA LEU A 95 -6.90 0.37 -11.65
C LEU A 95 -6.56 -0.81 -12.57
N SER A 96 -5.73 -1.76 -12.12
CA SER A 96 -5.24 -2.88 -12.93
C SER A 96 -6.32 -3.84 -13.43
N LYS A 97 -7.54 -3.79 -12.88
CA LYS A 97 -8.61 -4.79 -13.06
C LYS A 97 -8.21 -6.22 -12.70
N LYS A 98 -7.06 -6.43 -12.05
CA LYS A 98 -6.58 -7.74 -11.58
C LYS A 98 -7.00 -7.91 -10.11
N PRO A 99 -7.92 -8.83 -9.77
CA PRO A 99 -8.41 -9.04 -8.39
C PRO A 99 -7.29 -9.23 -7.37
N PHE A 100 -6.21 -9.91 -7.78
CA PHE A 100 -5.00 -10.10 -7.00
C PHE A 100 -4.42 -8.77 -6.49
N PHE A 101 -4.12 -7.82 -7.39
CA PHE A 101 -3.58 -6.52 -7.01
C PHE A 101 -4.57 -5.67 -6.23
N ILE A 102 -5.83 -5.64 -6.67
CA ILE A 102 -6.87 -4.84 -6.03
C ILE A 102 -7.04 -5.25 -4.56
N LYS A 103 -7.11 -6.56 -4.28
CA LYS A 103 -7.27 -7.08 -2.92
C LYS A 103 -6.13 -6.63 -2.00
N HIS A 104 -4.89 -6.72 -2.47
CA HIS A 104 -3.73 -6.30 -1.68
C HIS A 104 -3.66 -4.78 -1.52
N CYS A 105 -3.96 -4.01 -2.57
CA CYS A 105 -4.04 -2.56 -2.50
C CYS A 105 -5.05 -2.07 -1.45
N LEU A 106 -6.28 -2.60 -1.51
CA LEU A 106 -7.32 -2.26 -0.54
C LEU A 106 -6.92 -2.67 0.88
N HIS A 107 -6.23 -3.79 1.05
CA HIS A 107 -5.72 -4.21 2.36
C HIS A 107 -4.67 -3.23 2.92
N ILE A 108 -3.67 -2.84 2.12
CA ILE A 108 -2.65 -1.86 2.50
C ILE A 108 -3.32 -0.54 2.93
N VAL A 109 -4.29 -0.06 2.16
CA VAL A 109 -5.02 1.19 2.46
C VAL A 109 -5.87 1.06 3.72
N GLN A 110 -6.45 -0.10 4.01
CA GLN A 110 -7.17 -0.31 5.27
C GLN A 110 -6.24 -0.33 6.48
N GLU A 111 -5.04 -0.88 6.36
CA GLU A 111 -4.06 -0.93 7.46
C GLU A 111 -3.45 0.44 7.74
N HIS A 112 -3.13 1.20 6.67
CA HIS A 112 -2.38 2.45 6.77
C HIS A 112 -3.21 3.71 6.45
N GLY A 113 -4.53 3.56 6.25
CA GLY A 113 -5.38 4.62 5.71
C GLY A 113 -5.40 5.90 6.54
N GLY A 114 -5.27 5.80 7.87
CA GLY A 114 -5.16 6.97 8.74
C GLY A 114 -3.87 7.77 8.49
N PHE A 115 -2.75 7.07 8.27
CA PHE A 115 -1.48 7.68 7.90
C PHE A 115 -1.54 8.30 6.51
N LEU A 116 -2.00 7.51 5.53
CA LEU A 116 -2.12 7.93 4.13
C LEU A 116 -3.04 9.15 3.97
N SER A 117 -4.17 9.20 4.69
CA SER A 117 -5.08 10.36 4.68
C SER A 117 -4.43 11.62 5.24
N LYS A 118 -3.63 11.48 6.31
CA LYS A 118 -2.97 12.61 6.98
C LYS A 118 -1.84 13.20 6.13
N HIS A 119 -1.13 12.36 5.39
CA HIS A 119 0.09 12.76 4.67
C HIS A 119 -0.09 12.87 3.14
N GLY A 120 -1.23 12.45 2.60
CA GLY A 120 -1.61 12.56 1.18
C GLY A 120 -3.12 12.74 1.04
N GLU A 121 -3.68 13.81 1.61
CA GLU A 121 -5.12 14.08 1.64
C GLU A 121 -5.74 14.12 0.23
N GLY A 122 -5.07 14.80 -0.71
CA GLY A 122 -5.54 14.93 -2.09
C GLY A 122 -5.50 13.60 -2.85
N GLU A 123 -4.41 12.86 -2.70
CA GLU A 123 -4.24 11.55 -3.32
C GLU A 123 -5.22 10.53 -2.73
N MET A 124 -5.45 10.56 -1.41
CA MET A 124 -6.46 9.70 -0.76
C MET A 124 -7.87 10.02 -1.25
N ALA A 125 -8.22 11.30 -1.41
CA ALA A 125 -9.53 11.69 -1.93
C ALA A 125 -9.76 11.12 -3.34
N SER A 126 -8.78 11.29 -4.24
CA SER A 126 -8.81 10.72 -5.59
C SER A 126 -8.88 9.19 -5.57
N PHE A 127 -8.08 8.54 -4.72
CA PHE A 127 -8.09 7.08 -4.57
C PHE A 127 -9.46 6.57 -4.12
N LEU A 128 -10.12 7.25 -3.18
CA LEU A 128 -11.45 6.88 -2.71
C LEU A 128 -12.53 7.07 -3.78
N ASP A 129 -12.37 8.03 -4.69
CA ASP A 129 -13.25 8.15 -5.86
C ASP A 129 -13.10 6.94 -6.80
N ASP A 130 -11.88 6.47 -7.05
CA ASP A 130 -11.64 5.25 -7.82
C ASP A 130 -12.20 4.00 -7.10
N VAL A 131 -12.13 3.94 -5.77
CA VAL A 131 -12.78 2.88 -4.98
C VAL A 131 -14.30 2.92 -5.15
N ARG A 132 -14.94 4.09 -5.18
CA ARG A 132 -16.39 4.22 -5.47
C ARG A 132 -16.72 3.71 -6.87
N CYS A 133 -15.92 4.08 -7.86
CA CYS A 133 -16.07 3.57 -9.23
C CYS A 133 -15.96 2.03 -9.27
N LEU A 134 -14.99 1.45 -8.57
CA LEU A 134 -14.81 0.01 -8.48
C LEU A 134 -16.02 -0.70 -7.84
N ILE A 135 -16.66 -0.11 -6.82
CA ILE A 135 -17.86 -0.67 -6.19
C ILE A 135 -19.03 -0.76 -7.19
N LEU A 136 -19.16 0.24 -8.06
CA LEU A 136 -20.23 0.34 -9.06
C LEU A 136 -19.93 -0.46 -10.33
N ASP A 137 -18.68 -0.90 -10.54
CA ASP A 137 -18.28 -1.66 -11.72
C ASP A 137 -18.88 -3.07 -11.71
N GLU A 138 -19.91 -3.28 -12.52
CA GLU A 138 -20.57 -4.58 -12.64
C GLU A 138 -19.68 -5.69 -13.22
N SER A 139 -18.62 -5.32 -13.95
CA SER A 139 -17.62 -6.25 -14.46
C SER A 139 -16.66 -6.74 -13.38
N ALA A 140 -16.54 -6.01 -12.26
CA ALA A 140 -15.73 -6.42 -11.13
C ALA A 140 -16.40 -7.54 -10.33
N GLU A 141 -15.58 -8.50 -9.89
CA GLU A 141 -16.04 -9.62 -9.09
C GLU A 141 -16.71 -9.15 -7.78
N LYS A 142 -17.80 -9.84 -7.39
CA LYS A 142 -18.58 -9.49 -6.18
C LYS A 142 -17.73 -9.39 -4.92
N HIS A 143 -16.73 -10.27 -4.78
CA HIS A 143 -15.86 -10.28 -3.62
C HIS A 143 -14.89 -9.09 -3.58
N VAL A 144 -14.44 -8.61 -4.75
CA VAL A 144 -13.62 -7.40 -4.89
C VAL A 144 -14.46 -6.17 -4.52
N ARG A 145 -15.67 -6.04 -5.08
CA ARG A 145 -16.60 -4.95 -4.75
C ARG A 145 -16.94 -4.90 -3.27
N LYS A 146 -17.15 -6.07 -2.65
CA LYS A 146 -17.36 -6.17 -1.20
C LYS A 146 -16.16 -5.67 -0.39
N GLN A 147 -14.93 -5.98 -0.82
CA GLN A 147 -13.73 -5.49 -0.15
C GLN A 147 -13.53 -3.97 -0.34
N ALA A 148 -13.84 -3.46 -1.53
CA ALA A 148 -13.83 -2.03 -1.83
C ALA A 148 -14.83 -1.28 -0.93
N LEU A 149 -16.05 -1.81 -0.79
CA LEU A 149 -17.06 -1.26 0.12
C LEU A 149 -16.56 -1.21 1.57
N LYS A 150 -15.97 -2.29 2.08
CA LYS A 150 -15.37 -2.30 3.42
C LYS A 150 -14.26 -1.26 3.58
N THR A 151 -13.49 -0.99 2.52
CA THR A 151 -12.42 0.02 2.55
C THR A 151 -13.01 1.42 2.66
N LEU A 152 -14.08 1.69 1.91
CA LEU A 152 -14.83 2.95 1.99
C LEU A 152 -15.52 3.12 3.35
N GLU A 153 -16.11 2.07 3.90
CA GLU A 153 -16.68 2.09 5.26
C GLU A 153 -15.61 2.39 6.31
N SER A 154 -14.44 1.76 6.21
CA SER A 154 -13.30 2.06 7.09
C SER A 154 -12.90 3.53 7.00
N SER A 155 -12.81 4.12 5.80
CA SER A 155 -12.40 5.53 5.66
C SER A 155 -13.38 6.50 6.34
N ILE A 156 -14.68 6.25 6.23
CA ILE A 156 -15.73 7.02 6.90
C ILE A 156 -15.65 6.83 8.43
N ASN A 157 -15.25 5.64 8.89
CA ASN A 157 -15.10 5.32 10.31
C ASN A 157 -13.70 5.64 10.86
N SER A 158 -13.03 6.69 10.35
CA SER A 158 -11.67 7.09 10.78
C SER A 158 -10.65 5.94 10.72
N TRP A 159 -10.75 5.10 9.69
CA TRP A 159 -9.91 3.92 9.43
C TRP A 159 -9.96 2.85 10.52
N ARG A 160 -11.04 2.82 11.31
CA ARG A 160 -11.29 1.75 12.28
C ARG A 160 -12.10 0.63 11.64
N PRO A 161 -11.83 -0.65 11.96
CA PRO A 161 -12.63 -1.76 11.45
C PRO A 161 -14.11 -1.57 11.80
N CYS A 162 -14.99 -1.61 10.80
CA CYS A 162 -16.42 -1.61 11.03
C CYS A 162 -16.83 -2.93 11.71
N SER A 163 -17.44 -2.84 12.91
CA SER A 163 -17.95 -4.02 13.59
C SER A 163 -19.09 -4.63 12.79
N SER A 164 -18.98 -5.90 12.43
CA SER A 164 -19.93 -6.67 11.60
C SER A 164 -21.33 -6.85 12.21
N LYS A 165 -21.61 -6.28 13.39
CA LYS A 165 -22.91 -6.39 14.07
C LYS A 165 -24.07 -5.70 13.33
N VAL A 166 -23.79 -4.80 12.39
CA VAL A 166 -24.84 -4.05 11.67
C VAL A 166 -25.57 -4.89 10.61
N TYR A 167 -24.97 -6.00 10.13
CA TYR A 167 -25.53 -6.81 9.05
C TYR A 167 -26.20 -8.12 9.53
N GLY A 168 -26.38 -8.31 10.85
CA GLY A 168 -26.95 -9.53 11.44
C GLY A 168 -28.48 -9.56 11.59
N ASP A 169 -29.15 -8.42 11.44
CA ASP A 169 -30.57 -8.25 11.80
C ASP A 169 -31.51 -8.08 10.59
N LEU A 170 -31.10 -8.54 9.42
CA LEU A 170 -32.00 -8.74 8.28
C LEU A 170 -32.19 -10.25 8.07
N LYS A 171 -33.07 -10.85 8.87
CA LYS A 171 -33.70 -12.14 8.59
C LYS A 171 -35.12 -11.93 8.11
#